data_AF-A0A6G6IVN2-F1
#
_entry.id   AF-A0A6G6IVN2-F1
#
_cell.length_a   1.000
_cell.length_b   1.000
_cell.length_c   1.000
_cell.angle_alpha   90.00
_cell.angle_beta   90.00
_cell.angle_gamma   90.00
#
_symmetry.space_group_name_H-M   'P 1'
#
loop_
_entity.id
_entity.type
_entity.pdbx_description
1 polymer ?
#
loop_
_entity_poly.entity_id
_entity_poly.type
_entity_poly.pdbx_seq_one_letter_code
_entity_poly.pdbx_strand_id
1 'polypeptide(L)'
;MPKITSKDLRYKYSKTVTPGDDPKKTQADSKHLSRAEEYEVIKFLNSFSFKGGADMAIADRQAIEWMIQEHMPSNIQGQKSSTEWVEQHYISLRSKAPV
;
A
#
# COMPACT_ATOMS: atom_id res chain seq x y z
N MET A 1 -11.91 -1.53 -12.98
CA MET A 1 -10.63 -1.83 -12.31
C MET A 1 -10.62 -3.19 -11.63
N PRO A 2 -9.72 -4.11 -12.02
CA PRO A 2 -9.45 -5.31 -11.21
C PRO A 2 -8.85 -4.87 -9.87
N LYS A 3 -9.43 -5.37 -8.78
CA LYS A 3 -8.94 -5.18 -7.42
C LYS A 3 -8.01 -6.31 -7.06
N ILE A 4 -6.92 -6.01 -6.36
CA ILE A 4 -6.06 -7.01 -5.74
C ILE A 4 -6.77 -7.60 -4.53
N THR A 5 -6.68 -8.90 -4.34
CA THR A 5 -7.22 -9.64 -3.19
C THR A 5 -6.09 -10.30 -2.41
N SER A 6 -6.39 -10.88 -1.24
CA SER A 6 -5.39 -11.60 -0.44
C SER A 6 -4.69 -12.74 -1.19
N LYS A 7 -5.33 -13.30 -2.24
CA LYS A 7 -4.74 -14.37 -3.06
C LYS A 7 -3.67 -13.86 -4.03
N ASP A 8 -3.70 -12.58 -4.34
CA ASP A 8 -2.82 -11.93 -5.29
C ASP A 8 -1.61 -11.27 -4.58
N LEU A 9 -1.64 -11.15 -3.26
CA LEU A 9 -0.52 -10.64 -2.46
C LEU A 9 0.66 -11.59 -2.52
N ARG A 10 1.86 -11.03 -2.59
CA ARG A 10 3.13 -11.77 -2.64
C ARG A 10 3.77 -11.95 -1.28
N TYR A 11 3.37 -11.14 -0.31
CA TYR A 11 3.90 -11.17 1.04
C TYR A 11 2.90 -11.76 2.04
N LYS A 12 3.44 -12.22 3.17
CA LYS A 12 2.62 -12.69 4.29
C LYS A 12 2.33 -11.53 5.22
N TYR A 13 1.07 -11.38 5.56
CA TYR A 13 0.57 -10.33 6.43
C TYR A 13 -0.17 -10.91 7.63
N SER A 14 -0.25 -10.12 8.71
CA SER A 14 -1.16 -10.43 9.79
C SER A 14 -2.60 -10.15 9.35
N LYS A 15 -3.50 -11.08 9.68
CA LYS A 15 -4.95 -10.92 9.54
C LYS A 15 -5.61 -10.38 10.82
N THR A 16 -4.82 -10.18 11.88
CA THR A 16 -5.33 -9.57 13.10
C THR A 16 -5.65 -8.11 12.81
N VAL A 17 -6.93 -7.77 12.81
CA VAL A 17 -7.35 -6.39 13.02
C VAL A 17 -6.97 -6.09 14.45
N THR A 18 -6.03 -5.16 14.68
CA THR A 18 -5.59 -4.80 16.02
C THR A 18 -6.82 -4.39 16.85
N PRO A 19 -7.24 -5.18 17.87
CA PRO A 19 -8.42 -4.88 18.66
C PRO A 19 -8.03 -3.82 19.70
N GLY A 20 -8.55 -2.61 19.57
CA GLY A 20 -8.27 -1.53 20.52
C GLY A 20 -8.05 -0.14 19.92
N ASP A 21 -8.22 0.02 18.60
CA ASP A 21 -8.26 1.37 18.02
C ASP A 21 -9.55 2.06 18.49
N ASP A 22 -9.39 2.98 19.44
CA ASP A 22 -10.46 3.75 20.05
C ASP A 22 -11.06 4.69 18.98
N PRO A 23 -12.31 4.47 18.53
CA PRO A 23 -12.91 5.23 17.43
C PRO A 23 -13.10 6.73 17.76
N LYS A 24 -12.80 7.14 19.00
CA LYS A 24 -12.82 8.54 19.46
C LYS A 24 -11.45 9.23 19.43
N LYS A 25 -10.36 8.54 19.08
CA LYS A 25 -9.02 9.14 18.92
C LYS A 25 -8.64 9.51 17.48
N THR A 26 -9.60 9.47 16.54
CA THR A 26 -9.36 9.83 15.14
C THR A 26 -9.58 11.33 14.92
N GLN A 27 -8.64 12.16 15.37
CA GLN A 27 -8.51 13.51 14.82
C GLN A 27 -7.03 13.86 14.62
N ALA A 28 -6.48 13.34 13.52
CA ALA A 28 -5.45 13.99 12.71
C ALA A 28 -5.48 13.38 11.30
N ASP A 29 -5.60 14.23 10.30
CA ASP A 29 -5.64 13.92 8.87
C ASP A 29 -4.39 13.15 8.39
N SER A 30 -4.45 11.83 8.39
CA SER A 30 -3.68 10.90 7.53
C SER A 30 -3.91 9.50 8.07
N LYS A 31 -4.69 8.68 7.37
CA LYS A 31 -4.79 7.25 7.71
C LYS A 31 -3.38 6.67 7.69
N HIS A 32 -2.98 6.02 8.77
CA HIS A 32 -1.72 5.27 8.83
C HIS A 32 -1.78 4.10 7.84
N LEU A 33 -0.64 3.72 7.27
CA LEU A 33 -0.46 2.50 6.49
C LEU A 33 0.43 1.53 7.27
N SER A 34 -0.19 0.59 7.97
CA SER A 34 0.46 -0.58 8.54
C SER A 34 0.80 -1.55 7.41
N ARG A 35 2.09 -1.65 7.12
CA ARG A 35 2.62 -2.62 6.16
C ARG A 35 2.68 -4.05 6.70
N ALA A 36 2.27 -4.26 7.96
CA ALA A 36 2.17 -5.59 8.57
C ALA A 36 0.75 -6.18 8.50
N GLU A 37 -0.27 -5.35 8.21
CA GLU A 37 -1.68 -5.76 8.22
C GLU A 37 -2.22 -5.96 6.79
N GLU A 38 -2.80 -7.13 6.54
CA GLU A 38 -3.29 -7.52 5.21
C GLU A 38 -4.33 -6.53 4.68
N TYR A 39 -5.25 -6.13 5.56
CA TYR A 39 -6.37 -5.26 5.20
C TYR A 39 -5.89 -3.86 4.80
N GLU A 40 -4.92 -3.28 5.53
CA GLU A 40 -4.41 -1.95 5.21
C GLU A 40 -3.61 -1.93 3.91
N VAL A 41 -2.82 -2.97 3.65
CA VAL A 41 -2.08 -3.12 2.39
C VAL A 41 -3.04 -3.28 1.22
N ILE A 42 -4.02 -4.20 1.29
CA ILE A 42 -5.02 -4.38 0.22
C ILE A 42 -5.77 -3.08 -0.03
N LYS A 43 -6.18 -2.38 1.03
CA LYS A 43 -6.90 -1.11 0.93
C LYS A 43 -6.05 -0.04 0.27
N PHE A 44 -4.79 0.10 0.68
CA PHE A 44 -3.84 1.04 0.08
C PHE A 44 -3.64 0.74 -1.40
N LEU A 45 -3.28 -0.51 -1.73
CA LEU A 45 -3.03 -0.94 -3.11
C LEU A 45 -4.23 -0.73 -4.00
N ASN A 46 -5.46 -1.01 -3.53
CA ASN A 46 -6.69 -0.80 -4.30
C ASN A 46 -7.12 0.67 -4.39
N SER A 47 -6.76 1.50 -3.39
CA SER A 47 -7.01 2.95 -3.41
C SER A 47 -6.02 3.72 -4.26
N PHE A 48 -4.88 3.12 -4.58
CA PHE A 48 -3.83 3.75 -5.37
C PHE A 48 -4.27 3.89 -6.83
N SER A 49 -4.08 5.10 -7.36
CA SER A 49 -4.27 5.45 -8.77
C SER A 49 -3.20 6.46 -9.17
N PHE A 50 -2.52 6.24 -10.29
CA PHE A 50 -1.59 7.25 -10.81
C PHE A 50 -2.34 8.51 -11.25
N LYS A 51 -1.61 9.64 -11.29
CA LYS A 51 -2.12 10.90 -11.85
C LYS A 51 -2.75 10.65 -13.23
N GLY A 52 -4.03 11.03 -13.36
CA GLY A 52 -4.85 10.75 -14.54
C GLY A 52 -5.91 9.67 -14.32
N GLY A 53 -5.93 8.99 -13.16
CA GLY A 53 -7.01 8.07 -12.78
C GLY A 53 -7.02 6.75 -13.56
N ALA A 54 -5.91 6.41 -14.22
CA ALA A 54 -5.81 5.18 -15.01
C ALA A 54 -5.95 3.93 -14.12
N ASP A 55 -6.68 2.95 -14.64
CA ASP A 55 -6.81 1.63 -14.01
C ASP A 55 -5.44 0.94 -13.92
N MET A 56 -5.08 0.49 -12.72
CA MET A 56 -3.88 -0.33 -12.53
C MET A 56 -4.17 -1.82 -12.70
N ALA A 57 -3.26 -2.50 -13.39
CA ALA A 57 -3.21 -3.95 -13.42
C ALA A 57 -2.80 -4.53 -12.06
N ILE A 58 -3.13 -5.80 -11.81
CA ILE A 58 -2.71 -6.53 -10.60
C ILE A 58 -1.18 -6.53 -10.48
N ALA A 59 -0.45 -6.71 -11.59
CA ALA A 59 1.01 -6.69 -11.61
C ALA A 59 1.61 -5.37 -11.12
N ASP A 60 0.98 -4.24 -11.41
CA ASP A 60 1.43 -2.94 -10.92
C ASP A 60 1.13 -2.77 -9.43
N ARG A 61 0.00 -3.29 -8.95
CA ARG A 61 -0.31 -3.33 -7.51
C ARG A 61 0.68 -4.22 -6.76
N GLN A 62 1.07 -5.36 -7.33
CA GLN A 62 2.11 -6.25 -6.78
C GLN A 62 3.51 -5.60 -6.79
N ALA A 63 3.81 -4.80 -7.82
CA ALA A 63 5.05 -4.03 -7.82
C ALA A 63 5.06 -2.98 -6.70
N ILE A 64 3.94 -2.29 -6.48
CA ILE A 64 3.80 -1.35 -5.35
C ILE A 64 3.89 -2.10 -4.01
N GLU A 65 3.28 -3.28 -3.88
CA GLU A 65 3.40 -4.15 -2.70
C GLU A 65 4.88 -4.43 -2.38
N TRP A 66 5.65 -4.87 -3.37
CA TRP A 66 7.09 -5.08 -3.25
C TRP A 66 7.84 -3.80 -2.88
N MET A 67 7.52 -2.66 -3.50
CA MET A 67 8.15 -1.37 -3.17
C MET A 67 7.91 -0.98 -1.71
N ILE A 68 6.66 -1.10 -1.22
CA ILE A 68 6.35 -0.70 0.16
C ILE A 68 6.93 -1.67 1.18
N GLN A 69 7.12 -2.95 0.85
CA GLN A 69 7.72 -3.92 1.75
C GLN A 69 9.24 -3.81 1.81
N GLU A 70 9.90 -3.76 0.67
CA GLU A 70 11.37 -3.91 0.58
C GLU A 70 12.13 -2.58 0.58
N HIS A 71 11.50 -1.51 0.08
CA HIS A 71 12.22 -0.28 -0.25
C HIS A 71 11.74 0.94 0.53
N MET A 72 10.47 0.99 0.91
CA MET A 72 9.94 2.16 1.60
C MET A 72 10.52 2.26 3.03
N PRO A 73 11.10 3.41 3.41
CA PRO A 73 11.59 3.63 4.76
C PRO A 73 10.51 3.46 5.84
N SER A 74 10.88 2.92 7.01
CA SER A 74 9.93 2.62 8.10
C SER A 74 9.31 3.81 8.81
N ASN A 75 9.91 4.99 8.67
CA ASN A 75 9.38 6.24 9.15
C ASN A 75 8.29 6.84 8.23
N ILE A 76 8.07 6.29 7.03
CA ILE A 76 6.96 6.68 6.16
C ILE A 76 5.75 5.83 6.51
N GLN A 77 4.78 6.47 7.14
CA GLN A 77 3.63 5.79 7.74
C GLN A 77 2.28 6.40 7.34
N GLY A 78 2.23 7.67 6.95
CA GLY A 78 0.98 8.30 6.48
C GLY A 78 0.60 7.79 5.09
N GLN A 79 -0.70 7.58 4.83
CA GLN A 79 -1.19 7.15 3.52
C GLN A 79 -0.79 8.13 2.42
N LYS A 80 -0.90 9.45 2.67
CA LYS A 80 -0.47 10.49 1.71
C LYS A 80 1.02 10.40 1.41
N SER A 81 1.86 10.35 2.45
CA SER A 81 3.31 10.24 2.30
C SER A 81 3.73 8.94 1.63
N SER A 82 3.03 7.84 1.90
CA SER A 82 3.24 6.55 1.23
C SER A 82 2.91 6.65 -0.25
N THR A 83 1.80 7.32 -0.60
CA THR A 83 1.43 7.56 -2.00
C THR A 83 2.49 8.40 -2.72
N GLU A 84 2.89 9.53 -2.14
CA GLU A 84 3.90 10.42 -2.71
C GLU A 84 5.24 9.71 -2.90
N TRP A 85 5.67 8.91 -1.92
CA TRP A 85 6.91 8.14 -2.01
C TRP A 85 6.86 7.11 -3.14
N VAL A 86 5.75 6.38 -3.27
CA VAL A 86 5.56 5.41 -4.36
C VAL A 86 5.57 6.13 -5.70
N GLU A 87 4.84 7.24 -5.88
CA GLU A 87 4.83 8.00 -7.13
C GLU A 87 6.23 8.47 -7.54
N GLN A 88 7.04 8.95 -6.58
CA GLN A 88 8.40 9.42 -6.83
C GLN A 88 9.36 8.29 -7.26
N HIS A 89 9.15 7.07 -6.78
CA HIS A 89 10.07 5.94 -7.00
C HIS A 89 9.52 4.91 -7.99
N TYR A 90 8.26 5.02 -8.42
CA TYR A 90 7.59 3.99 -9.22
C TYR A 90 8.34 3.69 -10.51
N ILE A 91 8.70 4.72 -11.29
CA ILE A 91 9.37 4.52 -12.59
C ILE A 91 10.72 3.82 -12.41
N SER A 92 11.47 4.12 -11.35
CA SER A 92 12.81 3.56 -11.13
C SER A 92 12.82 2.16 -10.50
N LEU A 93 11.80 1.83 -9.71
CA LEU A 93 11.68 0.56 -9.01
C LEU A 93 10.82 -0.46 -9.77
N ARG A 94 9.80 -0.03 -10.52
CA ARG A 94 8.87 -0.93 -11.23
C ARG A 94 9.56 -1.90 -12.21
N SER A 95 10.66 -1.48 -12.84
CA SER A 95 11.46 -2.30 -13.75
C SER A 95 12.30 -3.36 -13.04
N LYS A 96 12.50 -3.21 -11.72
CA LYS A 96 13.26 -4.12 -10.86
C LYS A 96 12.37 -5.04 -10.04
N ALA A 97 11.06 -4.74 -9.99
CA ALA A 97 10.11 -5.57 -9.28
C ALA A 97 10.13 -7.00 -9.84
N PRO A 98 10.13 -8.03 -8.98
CA PRO A 98 10.08 -9.41 -9.42
C PRO A 98 8.83 -9.63 -10.28
N VAL A 99 8.93 -10.48 -11.30
CA VAL A 99 7.82 -10.78 -12.22
C VAL A 99 6.90 -11.82 -11.60
#